data_AF-A0A1Y5DGN4-F1
#
_entry.id   AF-A0A1Y5DGN4-F1
#
_cell.length_a   1.000
_cell.length_b   1.000
_cell.length_c   1.000
_cell.angle_alpha   90.00
_cell.angle_beta   90.00
_cell.angle_gamma   90.00
#
_symmetry.space_group_name_H-M   'P 1'
#
loop_
_entity.id
_entity.type
_entity.pdbx_description
1 polymer ?
#
loop_
_entity_poly.entity_id
_entity_poly.type
_entity_poly.pdbx_seq_one_letter_code
_entity_poly.pdbx_strand_id
1 'polypeptide(L)'
;MPFITAIFQLYSRLQIPLFIIGWIIISLTTLLPAEQLPSAPGSDKLHHVMGFAAWTIMIAAGNFKTFSYLCIFIWLWGGAIEIIQPYVNR
;
A
#
# COMPACT_ATOMS: atom_id res chain seq x y z
N MET A 1 -8.52 29.96 3.58
CA MET A 1 -7.40 29.74 2.62
C MET A 1 -7.87 28.82 1.50
N PRO A 2 -8.41 29.36 0.39
CA PRO A 2 -9.05 28.57 -0.68
C PRO A 2 -8.12 27.54 -1.33
N PHE A 3 -6.81 27.83 -1.36
CA PHE A 3 -5.78 26.92 -1.87
C PHE A 3 -5.71 25.60 -1.09
N ILE A 4 -5.71 25.63 0.24
CA ILE A 4 -5.63 24.43 1.09
C ILE A 4 -6.85 23.53 0.88
N THR A 5 -8.04 24.15 0.79
CA THR A 5 -9.28 23.43 0.52
C THR A 5 -9.27 22.75 -0.85
N ALA A 6 -8.73 23.42 -1.88
CA ALA A 6 -8.60 22.83 -3.22
C ALA A 6 -7.67 21.61 -3.23
N ILE A 7 -6.54 21.67 -2.52
CA ILE A 7 -5.62 20.53 -2.37
C ILE A 7 -6.33 19.35 -1.69
N PHE A 8 -7.04 19.61 -0.58
CA PHE A 8 -7.73 18.56 0.15
C PHE A 8 -8.85 17.92 -0.69
N GLN A 9 -9.57 18.72 -1.47
CA GLN A 9 -10.59 18.22 -2.40
C GLN A 9 -9.99 17.37 -3.53
N LEU A 10 -8.87 17.80 -4.12
CA LEU A 10 -8.16 17.01 -5.12
C LEU A 10 -7.72 15.67 -4.54
N TYR A 11 -7.09 15.69 -3.37
CA TYR A 11 -6.65 14.49 -2.67
C TYR A 11 -7.82 13.54 -2.37
N SER A 12 -8.95 14.07 -1.87
CA SER A 12 -10.18 13.30 -1.65
C SER A 12 -10.75 12.66 -2.93
N ARG A 13 -10.66 13.35 -4.07
CA ARG A 13 -11.11 12.83 -5.37
C ARG A 13 -10.20 11.73 -5.92
N LEU A 14 -8.91 11.77 -5.56
CA LEU A 14 -7.92 10.81 -6.01
C LEU A 14 -7.85 9.55 -5.11
N GLN A 15 -8.73 9.40 -4.13
CA GLN A 15 -8.74 8.27 -3.19
C GLN A 15 -8.66 6.89 -3.87
N ILE A 16 -9.54 6.61 -4.84
CA ILE A 16 -9.53 5.32 -5.57
C ILE A 16 -8.34 5.19 -6.53
N PRO A 17 -7.99 6.21 -7.36
CA PRO A 17 -6.76 6.16 -8.16
C PRO A 17 -5.49 5.88 -7.34
N LEU A 18 -5.33 6.57 -6.20
CA LEU A 18 -4.19 6.40 -5.30
C LEU A 18 -4.18 5.01 -4.67
N PHE A 19 -5.35 4.45 -4.36
CA PHE A 19 -5.48 3.08 -3.92
C PHE A 19 -4.96 2.09 -4.97
N ILE A 20 -5.42 2.20 -6.21
CA ILE A 20 -5.03 1.29 -7.31
C ILE A 20 -3.53 1.38 -7.58
N ILE A 21 -2.98 2.60 -7.62
CA ILE A 21 -1.54 2.81 -7.81
C ILE A 21 -0.74 2.14 -6.70
N GLY A 22 -1.11 2.37 -5.43
CA GLY A 22 -0.43 1.74 -4.31
C GLY A 22 -0.58 0.22 -4.31
N TRP A 23 -1.73 -0.32 -4.71
CA TRP A 23 -1.95 -1.76 -4.84
C TRP A 23 -0.97 -2.40 -5.84
N ILE A 24 -0.82 -1.78 -7.01
CA ILE A 24 0.09 -2.25 -8.06
C ILE A 24 1.53 -2.17 -7.57
N ILE A 25 1.94 -1.04 -6.99
CA ILE A 25 3.30 -0.83 -6.51
C ILE A 25 3.65 -1.85 -5.43
N ILE A 26 2.79 -2.03 -4.42
CA ILE A 26 3.02 -3.01 -3.35
C ILE A 26 3.10 -4.41 -3.95
N SER A 27 2.13 -4.82 -4.77
CA SER A 27 2.14 -6.16 -5.37
C SER A 27 3.42 -6.44 -6.17
N LEU A 28 3.87 -5.50 -6.99
CA LEU A 28 5.12 -5.65 -7.74
C LEU A 28 6.32 -5.71 -6.80
N THR A 29 6.42 -4.75 -5.88
CA THR A 29 7.57 -4.63 -4.98
C THR A 29 7.66 -5.74 -3.95
N THR A 30 6.58 -6.48 -3.65
CA THR A 30 6.57 -7.59 -2.68
C THR A 30 6.51 -8.98 -3.32
N LEU A 31 6.09 -9.10 -4.59
CA LEU A 31 5.92 -10.41 -5.27
C LEU A 31 6.90 -10.62 -6.44
N LEU A 32 7.59 -9.60 -6.92
CA LEU A 32 8.66 -9.82 -7.89
C LEU A 32 9.80 -10.61 -7.23
N PRO A 33 10.40 -11.59 -7.93
CA PRO A 33 11.52 -12.37 -7.41
C PRO A 33 12.69 -11.44 -7.07
N ALA A 34 13.28 -11.62 -5.90
CA ALA A 34 14.49 -10.92 -5.53
C ALA A 34 15.71 -11.76 -5.95
N GLU A 35 16.63 -11.20 -6.75
CA GLU A 35 17.88 -11.87 -7.13
C GLU A 35 18.79 -12.14 -5.92
N GLN A 36 18.64 -11.34 -4.85
CA GLN A 36 19.38 -11.47 -3.60
C GLN A 36 18.45 -11.20 -2.42
N LEU A 37 18.41 -12.14 -1.47
CA LEU A 37 17.79 -11.91 -0.18
C LEU A 37 18.60 -10.85 0.59
N PRO A 38 17.95 -9.92 1.31
CA PRO A 38 18.67 -8.91 2.07
C PRO A 38 19.63 -9.56 3.08
N SER A 39 20.83 -9.01 3.20
CA SER A 39 21.91 -9.51 4.05
C SER A 39 21.58 -9.51 5.55
N ALA A 40 20.57 -8.73 5.96
CA ALA A 40 20.09 -8.66 7.33
C ALA A 40 18.70 -9.31 7.46
N PRO A 41 18.55 -10.32 8.34
CA PRO A 41 17.24 -10.94 8.59
C PRO A 41 16.25 -9.89 9.11
N GLY A 42 15.08 -9.82 8.48
CA GLY A 42 13.98 -8.92 8.87
C GLY A 42 13.97 -7.53 8.24
N SER A 43 15.00 -7.13 7.50
CA SER A 43 15.02 -5.83 6.79
C SER A 43 13.87 -5.69 5.78
N ASP A 44 13.56 -6.76 5.05
CA ASP A 44 12.45 -6.82 4.08
C ASP A 44 11.08 -6.51 4.73
N LYS A 45 10.87 -7.00 5.96
CA LYS A 45 9.61 -6.81 6.69
C LYS A 45 9.37 -5.36 7.11
N LEU A 46 10.43 -4.63 7.47
CA LEU A 46 10.30 -3.19 7.77
C LEU A 46 9.93 -2.38 6.53
N HIS A 47 10.50 -2.73 5.36
CA HIS A 47 10.15 -2.08 4.11
C HIS A 47 8.68 -2.34 3.73
N HIS A 48 8.18 -3.55 3.96
CA HIS A 48 6.76 -3.85 3.75
C HIS A 48 5.87 -3.02 4.67
N VAL A 49 6.15 -2.98 5.98
CA VAL A 49 5.35 -2.19 6.93
C VAL A 49 5.30 -0.71 6.53
N MET A 50 6.44 -0.13 6.15
CA MET A 50 6.49 1.26 5.66
C MET A 50 5.71 1.45 4.35
N GLY A 51 5.80 0.49 3.43
CA GLY A 51 5.05 0.50 2.18
C GLY A 51 3.52 0.48 2.41
N PHE A 52 3.05 -0.41 3.29
CA PHE A 52 1.63 -0.50 3.66
C PHE A 52 1.14 0.74 4.41
N ALA A 53 1.96 1.31 5.29
CA ALA A 53 1.64 2.56 5.97
C ALA A 53 1.53 3.72 4.98
N ALA A 54 2.48 3.86 4.05
CA ALA A 54 2.45 4.87 3.00
C ALA A 54 1.23 4.72 2.10
N TRP A 55 0.91 3.49 1.67
CA TRP A 55 -0.28 3.22 0.86
C TRP A 55 -1.58 3.56 1.59
N THR A 56 -1.67 3.27 2.89
CA THR A 56 -2.82 3.65 3.71
C THR A 56 -2.96 5.17 3.83
N ILE A 57 -1.84 5.89 4.00
CA ILE A 57 -1.84 7.36 3.99
C ILE A 57 -2.30 7.87 2.62
N MET A 58 -1.89 7.28 1.50
CA MET A 58 -2.31 7.73 0.16
C MET A 58 -3.84 7.71 -0.06
N ILE A 59 -4.62 7.03 0.77
CA ILE A 59 -6.08 6.91 0.62
C ILE A 59 -6.88 7.55 1.76
N ALA A 60 -6.18 8.18 2.71
CA ALA A 60 -6.75 8.68 3.96
C ALA A 60 -7.69 9.88 3.77
N ALA A 61 -7.47 10.73 2.76
CA ALA A 61 -8.45 11.75 2.40
C ALA A 61 -9.49 11.19 1.44
N GLY A 62 -10.76 11.44 1.76
CA GLY A 62 -11.90 11.01 0.96
C GLY A 62 -13.04 10.57 1.86
N ASN A 63 -13.90 9.70 1.32
CA ASN A 63 -15.03 9.19 2.07
C ASN A 63 -14.55 8.17 3.12
N PHE A 64 -14.94 8.35 4.38
CA PHE A 64 -14.50 7.47 5.48
C PHE A 64 -15.00 6.02 5.30
N LYS A 65 -16.22 5.82 4.81
CA LYS A 65 -16.77 4.48 4.55
C LYS A 65 -15.95 3.77 3.47
N THR A 66 -15.62 4.47 2.39
CA THR A 66 -14.72 3.95 1.36
C THR A 66 -13.35 3.62 1.95
N PHE A 67 -12.75 4.55 2.70
CA PHE A 67 -11.46 4.36 3.37
C PHE A 67 -11.46 3.09 4.24
N SER A 68 -12.48 2.86 5.07
CA SER A 68 -12.57 1.66 5.90
C SER A 68 -12.57 0.37 5.08
N TYR A 69 -13.33 0.31 3.98
CA TYR A 69 -13.31 -0.86 3.10
C TYR A 69 -11.95 -1.08 2.44
N LEU A 70 -11.30 -0.01 2.00
CA LEU A 70 -9.96 -0.08 1.42
C LEU A 70 -8.93 -0.55 2.47
N CYS A 71 -8.99 -0.09 3.72
CA CYS A 71 -8.12 -0.57 4.79
C CYS A 71 -8.30 -2.07 5.07
N ILE A 72 -9.54 -2.58 5.06
CA ILE A 72 -9.81 -4.01 5.19
C ILE A 72 -9.16 -4.77 4.02
N PHE A 73 -9.31 -4.26 2.79
CA PHE A 73 -8.66 -4.86 1.63
C PHE A 73 -7.13 -4.85 1.79
N ILE A 74 -6.52 -3.73 2.18
CA ILE A 74 -5.07 -3.60 2.38
C ILE A 74 -4.58 -4.66 3.37
N TRP A 75 -5.30 -4.85 4.48
CA TRP A 75 -4.97 -5.87 5.48
C TRP A 75 -5.07 -7.28 4.93
N LEU A 76 -6.16 -7.62 4.22
CA LEU A 76 -6.33 -8.93 3.58
C LEU A 76 -5.26 -9.18 2.51
N TRP A 77 -4.91 -8.16 1.73
CA TRP A 77 -3.90 -8.26 0.69
C TRP A 77 -2.50 -8.45 1.27
N GLY A 78 -2.18 -7.78 2.38
CA GLY A 78 -0.94 -8.03 3.12
C GLY A 78 -0.83 -9.48 3.60
N GLY A 79 -1.91 -10.04 4.12
CA GLY A 79 -1.97 -11.46 4.48
C GLY A 79 -1.82 -12.39 3.27
N ALA A 80 -2.45 -12.06 2.14
CA ALA A 80 -2.31 -12.82 0.91
C ALA A 80 -0.86 -12.80 0.38
N ILE A 81 -0.18 -11.65 0.45
CA ILE A 81 1.23 -11.52 0.04
C ILE A 81 2.13 -12.45 0.86
N GLU A 82 1.99 -12.50 2.19
CA GLU A 82 2.81 -13.39 3.05
C GLU A 82 2.60 -14.87 2.70
N ILE A 83 1.40 -15.24 2.24
CA ILE A 83 1.11 -16.60 1.76
C ILE A 83 1.75 -16.85 0.38
N ILE A 84 1.73 -15.84 -0.52
CA ILE A 84 2.20 -16.00 -1.91
C ILE A 84 3.74 -15.96 -2.00
N GLN A 85 4.41 -15.16 -1.17
CA GLN A 85 5.86 -14.93 -1.21
C GLN A 85 6.72 -16.21 -1.32
N PRO A 86 6.47 -17.27 -0.53
CA PRO A 86 7.22 -18.53 -0.63
C PRO A 86 7.15 -19.20 -2.00
N TYR A 87 6.07 -18.98 -2.76
CA TYR A 87 5.86 -19.56 -4.10
C TYR A 87 6.58 -18.78 -5.22
N VAL A 88 7.08 -17.57 -4.93
CA VAL A 88 7.80 -16.71 -5.89
C VAL A 88 9.27 -16.51 -5.52
N ASN A 89 9.81 -17.39 -4.66
CA ASN A 89 11.18 -17.34 -4.12
C ASN A 89 11.46 -16.05 -3.33
N ARG A 90 10.54 -15.69 -2.43
CA ARG A 90 10.66 -14.51 -1.58
C ARG A 90 10.24 -14.76 -0.14
#